data_AF-A0A6V7LAZ9-F1
#
_entry.id   AF-A0A6V7LAZ9-F1
#
_cell.length_a   1.000
_cell.length_b   1.000
_cell.length_c   1.000
_cell.angle_alpha   90.00
_cell.angle_beta   90.00
_cell.angle_gamma   90.00
#
_symmetry.space_group_name_H-M   'P 1'
#
loop_
_entity.id
_entity.type
_entity.pdbx_description
1 polymer ?
#
loop_
_entity_poly.entity_id
_entity_poly.type
_entity_poly.pdbx_seq_one_letter_code
_entity_poly.pdbx_strand_id
1 'polypeptide(L)' 'ELLVIVEYCRYGNLHNYLLRHRGEFINQIDPATGKIDLSIGSDLLKRSVSVSSHN' A
#
# COMPACT_ATOMS: atom_id res chain seq x y z
N GLU A 1 2.77 -37.88 -6.26
CA GLU A 1 2.38 -36.46 -6.15
C GLU A 1 3.09 -35.84 -4.94
N LEU A 2 3.43 -34.55 -4.98
CA LEU A 2 4.12 -33.84 -3.91
C LEU A 2 3.27 -32.65 -3.46
N LEU A 3 3.09 -32.52 -2.14
CA LEU A 3 2.33 -31.45 -1.52
C LEU A 3 3.30 -30.57 -0.71
N VAL A 4 3.13 -29.25 -0.79
CA VAL A 4 3.97 -28.26 -0.08
C VAL A 4 3.07 -27.41 0.80
N ILE A 5 3.42 -27.31 2.08
CA ILE A 5 2.72 -26.45 3.04
C ILE A 5 3.41 -25.08 3.04
N VAL A 6 2.63 -24.03 2.84
CA VAL A 6 3.08 -22.64 2.85
C VAL A 6 2.15 -21.80 3.71
N GLU A 7 2.62 -20.63 4.11
CA GLU A 7 1.80 -19.67 4.84
C GLU A 7 0.65 -19.13 3.97
N TYR A 8 -0.45 -18.78 4.62
CA TYR A 8 -1.62 -18.26 3.93
C TYR A 8 -1.46 -16.76 3.58
N CYS A 9 -1.52 -16.45 2.29
CA CYS A 9 -1.52 -15.07 1.80
C CYS A 9 -2.93 -14.46 1.87
N ARG A 10 -3.27 -13.79 2.98
CA ARG A 10 -4.61 -13.19 3.25
C ARG A 10 -5.20 -12.37 2.11
N TYR A 11 -4.37 -11.60 1.41
CA TYR A 11 -4.81 -10.68 0.37
C TYR A 11 -4.66 -11.24 -1.05
N GLY A 12 -4.19 -12.48 -1.18
CA GLY A 12 -3.94 -13.11 -2.47
C GLY A 12 -2.76 -12.47 -3.20
N ASN A 13 -2.84 -12.45 -4.54
CA ASN A 13 -1.76 -11.91 -5.36
C ASN A 13 -1.77 -10.37 -5.39
N LEU A 14 -0.57 -9.81 -5.60
CA LEU A 14 -0.35 -8.37 -5.61
C LEU A 14 -1.14 -7.64 -6.70
N HIS A 15 -1.31 -8.24 -7.88
CA HIS A 15 -2.02 -7.61 -8.99
C HIS A 15 -3.48 -7.28 -8.62
N ASN A 16 -4.21 -8.26 -8.09
CA ASN A 16 -5.59 -8.07 -7.66
C ASN A 16 -5.69 -7.12 -6.46
N TYR A 17 -4.74 -7.20 -5.53
CA TYR A 17 -4.70 -6.30 -4.38
C TYR A 17 -4.56 -4.84 -4.83
N LEU A 18 -3.60 -4.54 -5.71
CA LEU A 18 -3.38 -3.20 -6.24
C LEU A 18 -4.57 -2.68 -7.05
N LEU A 19 -5.21 -3.53 -7.87
CA LEU A 19 -6.41 -3.14 -8.61
C LEU A 19 -7.58 -2.77 -7.70
N ARG A 20 -7.78 -3.52 -6.60
CA ARG A 20 -8.86 -3.24 -5.63
C ARG A 20 -8.62 -1.96 -4.85
N HIS A 21 -7.37 -1.69 -4.45
CA HIS A 21 -6.99 -0.51 -3.67
C HIS A 21 -6.50 0.67 -4.51
N ARG A 22 -6.75 0.67 -5.82
CA ARG A 22 -6.31 1.74 -6.74
C ARG A 22 -6.81 3.14 -6.36
N GLY A 23 -7.94 3.24 -5.66
CA GLY A 23 -8.51 4.51 -5.19
C GLY A 23 -7.77 5.10 -3.98
N GLU A 24 -6.97 4.29 -3.29
CA GLU A 24 -6.16 4.68 -2.13
C GLU A 24 -4.71 5.00 -2.52
N PHE A 25 -4.37 4.89 -3.81
CA PHE A 25 -3.02 5.15 -4.31
C PHE A 25 -2.68 6.65 -4.30
N ILE A 26 -1.55 7.00 -3.70
CA ILE A 26 -1.00 8.35 -3.70
C ILE A 26 0.16 8.40 -4.72
N ASN A 27 -0.03 9.17 -5.80
CA ASN A 27 1.04 9.41 -6.76
C ASN A 27 2.02 10.46 -6.19
N GLN A 28 3.21 10.04 -5.82
CA GLN A 28 4.26 10.91 -5.25
C GLN A 28 5.22 11.47 -6.31
N ILE A 29 4.90 11.35 -7.60
CA ILE A 29 5.69 11.97 -8.66
C ILE A 29 5.21 13.41 -8.81
N ASP A 30 6.12 14.36 -8.63
CA ASP A 30 5.89 15.76 -8.95
C ASP A 30 5.65 15.89 -10.47
N PRO A 31 4.49 16.39 -10.91
CA PRO A 31 4.15 16.50 -12.32
C PRO A 31 5.01 17.49 -13.11
N ALA A 32 5.66 18.45 -12.43
CA ALA A 32 6.52 19.44 -13.06
C ALA A 32 7.95 18.93 -13.26
N THR A 33 8.50 18.21 -12.28
CA THR A 33 9.90 17.75 -12.32
C THR A 33 10.04 16.29 -12.73
N GLY A 34 8.97 15.50 -12.67
CA GLY A 34 8.99 14.05 -12.88
C GLY A 34 9.75 13.28 -11.79
N LYS A 35 10.14 13.96 -10.70
CA LYS A 35 10.89 13.35 -9.59
C LYS A 35 9.94 12.96 -8.47
N ILE A 36 10.40 12.04 -7.63
CA ILE A 36 9.68 11.67 -6.41
C ILE A 36 9.75 12.83 -5.44
N ASP A 37 8.59 13.26 -4.95
CA ASP A 37 8.42 14.22 -3.86
C ASP A 37 7.67 13.53 -2.70
N LEU A 38 8.43 13.22 -1.65
CA LEU A 38 7.93 12.54 -0.45
C LEU A 38 7.01 13.42 0.41
N SER A 39 6.93 14.72 0.13
CA SER A 39 5.99 15.61 0.81
C SER A 39 4.55 15.41 0.33
N ILE A 40 4.35 14.87 -0.89
CA ILE A 40 3.03 14.58 -1.46
C ILE A 40 2.33 13.49 -0.63
N GLY A 41 1.16 13.83 -0.06
CA GLY A 41 0.35 12.92 0.75
C GLY A 41 0.89 12.70 2.17
N SER A 42 1.88 13.47 2.62
CA SER A 42 2.43 13.41 3.98
C SER A 42 1.37 13.62 5.07
N ASP A 43 0.34 14.42 4.82
CA ASP A 43 -0.81 14.66 5.68
C ASP A 43 -1.72 13.42 5.81
N LEU A 44 -1.94 12.70 4.70
CA LEU A 44 -2.73 11.46 4.68
C LEU A 44 -2.00 10.31 5.40
N LEU A 45 -0.68 10.21 5.20
CA LEU A 45 0.16 9.18 5.82
C LEU A 45 0.33 9.38 7.33
N LYS A 46 0.28 10.62 7.83
CA LYS A 46 0.34 10.88 9.29
C LYS A 46 -0.90 10.35 10.02
N ARG A 47 -2.05 10.23 9.35
CA ARG A 47 -3.32 9.81 9.97
C ARG A 47 -3.39 8.31 10.26
N SER A 48 -2.57 7.49 9.62
CA SER A 48 -2.56 6.04 9.84
C SER A 48 -1.75 5.62 11.08
N VAL A 49 -0.85 6.47 11.58
CA VAL A 49 -0.02 6.17 12.77
C VAL A 49 -0.78 6.37 14.09
N SER A 50 -1.90 7.11 14.08
CA SER A 50 -2.71 7.36 15.29
C SER A 50 -3.73 6.27 15.63
N VAL A 51 -3.77 5.15 14.89
CA VAL A 51 -4.56 3.98 15.32
C VAL A 51 -3.69 3.15 16.25
N SER A 52 -3.77 3.45 17.56
CA SER A 52 -3.29 2.56 18.60
C SER A 52 -4.03 1.22 18.47
N SER A 53 -3.32 0.16 18.07
CA SER A 53 -3.78 -1.22 18.27
C SER A 53 -3.97 -1.44 19.78
N HIS A 54 -5.21 -1.38 20.27
CA HIS A 54 -5.55 -2.08 21.50
C HIS A 54 -5.79 -3.54 21.12
N ASN A 55 -5.04 -4.44 21.76
CA ASN A 55 -5.16 -5.90 21.64
C ASN A 55 -6.57 -6.40 21.91
#